data_AF-A0A7S3PJR9-F1
#
_entry.id   AF-A0A7S3PJR9-F1
#
_cell.length_a   1.000
_cell.length_b   1.000
_cell.length_c   1.000
_cell.angle_alpha   90.00
_cell.angle_beta   90.00
_cell.angle_gamma   90.00
#
_symmetry.space_group_name_H-M   'P 1'
#
loop_
_entity.id
_entity.type
_entity.pdbx_description
1 polymer ?
#
loop_
_entity_poly.entity_id
_entity_poly.type
_entity_poly.pdbx_seq_one_letter_code
_entity_poly.pdbx_strand_id
1 'polypeptide(L)'
;NITVVSFGCLVPLTKLKHGPVDTVIGSIATRIKRTPVQILMRWTLQIGTIVVSTTSKGPRMKEYIQIFDFELSKEDIDAITLAGGSRPEKRTFWSNKKLDLLWSSTLRTGLYFMRKFYLKIPGFLPLKN
;
A
#
# COMPACT_ATOMS: atom_id res chain seq x y z
N ASN A 1 -4.13 -14.02 -16.70
CA ASN A 1 -4.96 -13.17 -15.85
C ASN A 1 -4.52 -13.37 -14.40
N ILE A 2 -3.89 -12.37 -13.75
CA ILE A 2 -3.39 -12.50 -12.36
C ILE A 2 -4.34 -11.72 -11.44
N THR A 3 -4.92 -12.41 -10.47
CA THR A 3 -5.83 -11.79 -9.49
C THR A 3 -5.04 -11.25 -8.29
N VAL A 4 -5.26 -9.98 -7.97
CA VAL A 4 -4.61 -9.33 -6.81
C VAL A 4 -5.45 -9.58 -5.55
N VAL A 5 -4.77 -9.92 -4.46
CA VAL A 5 -5.39 -10.18 -3.15
C VAL A 5 -4.69 -9.32 -2.08
N SER A 6 -5.49 -8.64 -1.26
CA SER A 6 -5.04 -7.80 -0.15
C SER A 6 -5.28 -8.49 1.19
N PHE A 7 -4.19 -8.94 1.82
CA PHE A 7 -4.19 -9.51 3.18
C PHE A 7 -3.97 -8.46 4.29
N GLY A 8 -3.70 -7.21 3.89
CA GLY A 8 -3.31 -6.12 4.78
C GLY A 8 -4.23 -4.91 4.73
N CYS A 9 -5.45 -5.05 4.20
CA CYS A 9 -6.38 -3.93 3.98
C CYS A 9 -6.65 -3.09 5.23
N LEU A 10 -6.66 -3.69 6.43
CA LEU A 10 -6.96 -3.00 7.69
C LEU A 10 -5.73 -2.38 8.37
N VAL A 11 -4.56 -2.42 7.76
CA VAL A 11 -3.32 -1.82 8.32
C VAL A 11 -3.47 -0.34 8.68
N PRO A 12 -4.10 0.53 7.85
CA PRO A 12 -4.33 1.92 8.18
C PRO A 12 -5.02 2.11 9.54
N LEU A 13 -6.10 1.37 9.79
CA LEU A 13 -6.91 1.50 11.01
C LEU A 13 -6.31 0.78 12.23
N THR A 14 -5.44 -0.21 12.02
CA THR A 14 -4.92 -1.06 13.11
C THR A 14 -3.51 -0.66 13.54
N LYS A 15 -2.57 -0.56 12.58
CA LYS A 15 -1.15 -0.32 12.84
C LYS A 15 -0.74 1.13 12.58
N LEU A 16 -1.39 1.81 11.63
CA LEU A 16 -1.03 3.17 11.21
C LEU A 16 -2.09 4.20 11.63
N LYS A 17 -2.55 4.08 12.88
CA LYS A 17 -3.56 4.98 13.46
C LYS A 17 -3.13 6.45 13.38
N HIS A 18 -4.13 7.32 13.33
CA HIS A 18 -3.99 8.76 13.14
C HIS A 18 -3.34 9.10 11.78
N GLY A 19 -3.68 8.31 10.76
CA GLY A 19 -3.26 8.54 9.39
C GLY A 19 -4.12 9.58 8.67
N PRO A 20 -3.66 10.10 7.52
CA PRO A 20 -4.45 11.03 6.69
C PRO A 20 -5.78 10.42 6.25
N VAL A 21 -5.78 9.10 6.03
CA VAL A 21 -6.95 8.33 5.60
C VAL A 21 -8.03 8.24 6.69
N ASP A 22 -7.69 8.35 7.98
CA ASP A 22 -8.63 8.13 9.09
C ASP A 22 -9.75 9.18 9.09
N THR A 23 -9.42 10.44 8.77
CA THR A 23 -10.39 11.54 8.72
C THR A 23 -11.39 11.35 7.58
N VAL A 24 -10.90 10.99 6.39
CA VAL A 24 -11.71 10.74 5.20
C VAL A 24 -12.62 9.54 5.42
N ILE A 25 -12.08 8.41 5.88
CA ILE A 25 -12.87 7.22 6.20
C ILE A 25 -13.93 7.54 7.27
N GLY A 26 -13.58 8.31 8.30
CA GLY A 26 -14.51 8.71 9.36
C GLY A 26 -15.72 9.47 8.81
N SER A 27 -15.47 10.47 7.96
CA SER A 27 -16.54 11.26 7.34
C SER A 27 -17.47 10.42 6.45
N ILE A 28 -16.91 9.51 5.65
CA ILE A 28 -17.66 8.60 4.77
C ILE A 28 -18.48 7.61 5.61
N ALA A 29 -17.87 7.03 6.65
CA ALA A 29 -18.52 6.09 7.57
C ALA A 29 -19.77 6.71 8.22
N THR A 30 -19.67 7.96 8.68
CA THR A 30 -20.82 8.70 9.24
C THR A 30 -21.91 8.93 8.19
N ARG A 31 -21.56 9.35 6.97
CA ARG A 31 -22.51 9.63 5.90
C ARG A 31 -23.29 8.38 5.46
N ILE A 32 -22.59 7.25 5.30
CA ILE A 32 -23.16 5.98 4.81
C ILE A 32 -23.74 5.13 5.97
N LYS A 33 -23.56 5.55 7.22
CA LYS A 33 -23.98 4.82 8.44
C LYS A 33 -23.39 3.41 8.48
N ARG A 34 -22.07 3.33 8.28
CA ARG A 34 -21.27 2.10 8.29
C ARG A 34 -20.03 2.30 9.16
N THR A 35 -19.34 1.22 9.51
CA THR A 35 -18.11 1.34 10.33
C THR A 35 -16.90 1.71 9.45
N PRO A 36 -15.89 2.41 10.00
CA PRO A 36 -14.64 2.69 9.27
C PRO A 36 -13.98 1.46 8.65
N VAL A 37 -14.10 0.32 9.35
CA VAL A 37 -13.58 -0.98 8.89
C VAL A 37 -14.32 -1.44 7.64
N GLN A 38 -15.65 -1.34 7.62
CA GLN A 38 -16.46 -1.66 6.45
C GLN A 38 -16.10 -0.79 5.24
N ILE A 39 -15.95 0.52 5.46
CA ILE A 39 -15.57 1.47 4.37
C ILE A 39 -14.24 1.06 3.75
N LEU A 40 -13.21 0.78 4.56
CA LEU A 40 -11.88 0.44 4.05
C LEU A 40 -11.86 -0.91 3.32
N MET A 41 -12.60 -1.91 3.82
CA MET A 41 -12.74 -3.19 3.14
C MET A 41 -13.50 -3.03 1.81
N ARG A 42 -14.58 -2.25 1.80
CA ARG A 42 -15.35 -1.98 0.58
C ARG A 42 -14.51 -1.24 -0.46
N TRP A 43 -13.75 -0.24 -0.05
CA TRP A 43 -12.80 0.46 -0.93
C TRP A 43 -11.82 -0.51 -1.58
N THR A 44 -11.24 -1.43 -0.79
CA THR A 44 -10.28 -2.42 -1.29
C THR A 44 -10.91 -3.34 -2.35
N LEU A 45 -12.19 -3.70 -2.20
CA LEU A 45 -12.93 -4.46 -3.20
C LEU A 45 -13.13 -3.66 -4.50
N GLN A 46 -13.54 -2.40 -4.39
CA GLN A 46 -13.88 -1.57 -5.55
C GLN A 46 -12.66 -1.10 -6.36
N ILE A 47 -11.47 -1.04 -5.77
CA ILE A 47 -10.22 -0.83 -6.53
C ILE A 47 -9.76 -2.07 -7.31
N GLY A 48 -10.56 -3.15 -7.32
CA GLY A 48 -10.29 -4.36 -8.11
C GLY A 48 -9.43 -5.40 -7.38
N THR A 49 -9.41 -5.38 -6.05
CA THR A 49 -8.62 -6.32 -5.24
C THR A 49 -9.51 -7.19 -4.35
N ILE A 50 -9.17 -8.47 -4.18
CA ILE A 50 -9.89 -9.33 -3.25
C ILE A 50 -9.42 -9.06 -1.81
N VAL A 51 -10.35 -8.90 -0.87
CA VAL A 51 -10.04 -8.68 0.54
C VAL A 51 -9.91 -10.00 1.28
N VAL A 52 -8.78 -10.21 1.95
CA VAL A 52 -8.57 -11.32 2.89
C VAL A 52 -8.32 -10.74 4.27
N SER A 53 -9.18 -11.07 5.22
CA SER A 53 -9.06 -10.66 6.61
C SER A 53 -9.54 -11.78 7.53
N THR A 54 -9.05 -11.79 8.77
CA THR A 54 -9.42 -12.79 9.77
C THR A 54 -9.85 -12.11 11.07
N THR A 55 -10.80 -12.73 11.77
CA THR A 55 -11.23 -12.29 13.10
C THR A 55 -11.81 -13.45 13.90
N SER A 56 -11.55 -13.46 15.22
CA SER A 56 -12.16 -14.39 16.17
C SER A 56 -13.41 -13.83 16.86
N LYS A 57 -13.76 -12.55 16.63
CA LYS A 57 -14.87 -11.88 17.29
C LYS A 57 -16.12 -11.94 16.40
N GLY A 58 -17.18 -12.61 16.87
CA GLY A 58 -18.45 -12.76 16.16
C GLY A 58 -19.05 -11.45 15.61
N PRO A 59 -19.08 -10.34 16.39
CA PRO A 59 -19.58 -9.06 15.88
C PRO A 59 -18.79 -8.53 14.67
N ARG A 60 -17.45 -8.68 14.67
CA ARG A 60 -16.60 -8.24 13.55
C ARG A 60 -16.83 -9.08 12.30
N MET A 61 -17.10 -10.38 12.48
CA MET A 61 -17.42 -11.24 11.35
C MET A 61 -18.69 -10.79 10.64
N LYS A 62 -19.73 -10.40 11.40
CA LYS A 62 -20.94 -9.80 10.81
C LYS A 62 -20.61 -8.51 10.06
N GLU A 63 -19.83 -7.61 10.65
CA GLU A 63 -19.41 -6.37 9.98
C GLU A 63 -18.67 -6.64 8.66
N TYR A 64 -17.78 -7.63 8.62
CA TYR A 64 -16.97 -7.97 7.45
C TYR A 64 -17.81 -8.56 6.30
N ILE A 65 -18.91 -9.25 6.62
CA ILE A 65 -19.83 -9.80 5.61
C ILE A 65 -20.71 -8.68 5.04
N GLN A 66 -21.13 -7.72 5.87
CA GLN A 66 -21.98 -6.59 5.46
C GLN A 66 -21.30 -5.59 4.50
N ILE A 67 -20.02 -5.80 4.15
CA ILE A 67 -19.32 -4.97 3.15
C ILE A 67 -19.91 -5.12 1.74
N PHE A 68 -20.72 -6.15 1.49
CA PHE A 68 -21.40 -6.35 0.22
C PHE A 68 -22.75 -5.61 0.13
N ASP A 69 -23.26 -5.09 1.25
CA ASP A 69 -24.59 -4.47 1.34
C ASP A 69 -24.61 -2.99 0.93
N PHE A 70 -23.47 -2.42 0.55
CA PHE A 70 -23.35 -1.03 0.14
C PHE A 70 -22.22 -0.83 -0.86
N GLU A 71 -22.21 0.35 -1.47
CA GLU A 71 -21.20 0.76 -2.43
C GLU A 71 -20.68 2.16 -2.12
N LEU A 72 -19.39 2.40 -2.35
CA LEU A 72 -18.78 3.72 -2.30
C LEU A 72 -18.92 4.40 -3.65
N SER A 73 -19.17 5.71 -3.63
CA SER A 73 -19.16 6.50 -4.86
C SER A 73 -17.73 6.61 -5.39
N LYS A 74 -17.60 7.01 -6.66
CA LYS A 74 -16.27 7.22 -7.26
C LYS A 74 -15.49 8.29 -6.50
N GLU A 75 -16.17 9.35 -6.07
CA GLU A 75 -15.59 10.45 -5.31
C GLU A 75 -15.03 9.98 -3.97
N ASP A 76 -15.73 9.07 -3.28
CA ASP A 76 -15.25 8.46 -2.03
C ASP A 76 -14.00 7.62 -2.25
N ILE A 77 -13.98 6.82 -3.32
CA ILE A 77 -12.84 5.98 -3.68
C ILE A 77 -11.62 6.84 -3.99
N ASP A 78 -11.81 7.90 -4.76
CA ASP A 78 -10.75 8.84 -5.14
C ASP A 78 -10.25 9.61 -3.91
N ALA A 79 -11.13 10.03 -3.01
CA ALA A 79 -10.76 10.71 -1.77
C ALA A 79 -9.91 9.83 -0.85
N ILE A 80 -10.28 8.56 -0.66
CA ILE A 80 -9.49 7.60 0.14
C ILE A 80 -8.12 7.37 -0.51
N THR A 81 -8.09 7.20 -1.84
CA THR A 81 -6.85 6.97 -2.60
C THR A 81 -5.90 8.16 -2.52
N LEU A 82 -6.42 9.38 -2.69
CA LEU A 82 -5.65 10.62 -2.58
C LEU A 82 -5.10 10.81 -1.16
N ALA A 83 -5.92 10.58 -0.13
CA ALA A 83 -5.49 10.65 1.25
C ALA A 83 -4.38 9.62 1.56
N GLY A 84 -4.48 8.41 1.01
CA GLY A 84 -3.46 7.37 1.15
C GLY A 84 -2.11 7.76 0.52
N GLY A 85 -2.15 8.46 -0.62
CA GLY A 85 -0.97 8.94 -1.34
C GLY A 85 -0.29 10.17 -0.71
N SER A 86 -0.93 10.85 0.25
CA SER A 86 -0.39 12.09 0.86
C SER A 86 0.83 11.87 1.76
N ARG A 87 1.09 10.64 2.22
CA ARG A 87 2.20 10.30 3.12
C ARG A 87 3.24 9.44 2.38
N PRO A 88 4.56 9.53 2.71
CA PRO A 88 5.55 8.57 2.24
C PRO A 88 5.12 7.13 2.53
N GLU A 89 5.42 6.23 1.59
CA GLU A 89 4.93 4.86 1.63
C GLU A 89 5.36 4.16 2.92
N LYS A 90 4.36 3.58 3.61
CA LYS A 90 4.61 2.77 4.81
C LYS A 90 4.33 1.31 4.51
N ARG A 91 5.41 0.53 4.48
CA ARG A 91 5.37 -0.92 4.35
C ARG A 91 5.44 -1.57 5.74
N THR A 92 4.41 -2.33 6.11
CA THR A 92 4.34 -3.00 7.42
C THR A 92 4.85 -4.44 7.41
N PHE A 93 4.74 -5.13 6.27
CA PHE A 93 5.20 -6.51 6.10
C PHE A 93 6.42 -6.55 5.19
N TRP A 94 7.33 -7.49 5.44
CA TRP A 94 8.51 -7.70 4.60
C TRP A 94 9.41 -6.44 4.47
N SER A 95 9.47 -5.58 5.51
CA SER A 95 10.38 -4.44 5.54
C SER A 95 11.73 -4.86 6.11
N ASN A 96 12.55 -5.56 5.30
CA ASN A 96 13.83 -6.03 5.77
C ASN A 96 14.91 -4.96 5.51
N LYS A 97 15.01 -3.98 6.41
CA LYS A 97 15.98 -2.87 6.30
C LYS A 97 17.41 -3.34 6.06
N LYS A 98 17.79 -4.51 6.58
CA LYS A 98 19.14 -5.07 6.44
C LYS A 98 19.43 -5.51 5.00
N LEU A 99 18.46 -6.11 4.31
CA LEU A 99 18.57 -6.50 2.91
C LEU A 99 18.49 -5.27 1.98
N ASP A 100 17.63 -4.30 2.28
CA ASP A 100 17.58 -3.05 1.52
C ASP A 100 18.90 -2.27 1.64
N LEU A 101 19.49 -2.22 2.85
CA LEU A 101 20.79 -1.62 3.09
C LEU A 101 21.92 -2.39 2.41
N LEU A 102 21.96 -3.72 2.56
CA LEU A 102 22.92 -4.60 1.88
C LEU A 102 22.86 -4.40 0.37
N TRP A 103 21.66 -4.35 -0.22
CA TRP A 103 21.52 -4.21 -1.66
C TRP A 103 21.96 -2.82 -2.11
N SER A 104 21.60 -1.78 -1.35
CA SER A 104 22.03 -0.42 -1.62
C SER A 104 23.54 -0.21 -1.45
N SER A 105 24.21 -0.95 -0.55
CA SER A 105 25.65 -0.84 -0.32
C SER A 105 26.45 -1.65 -1.35
N THR A 106 25.97 -2.84 -1.76
CA THR A 106 26.60 -3.61 -2.85
C THR A 106 26.38 -2.96 -4.20
N LEU A 107 25.20 -2.38 -4.50
CA LEU A 107 24.99 -1.62 -5.74
C LEU A 107 25.81 -0.33 -5.77
N ARG A 108 25.96 0.38 -4.65
CA ARG A 108 26.83 1.58 -4.57
C ARG A 108 28.30 1.24 -4.73
N THR A 109 28.76 0.17 -4.10
CA THR A 109 30.14 -0.31 -4.25
C THR A 109 30.37 -0.84 -5.67
N GLY A 110 29.40 -1.55 -6.23
CA GLY A 110 29.42 -2.02 -7.62
C GLY A 110 29.47 -0.87 -8.61
N LEU A 111 28.64 0.17 -8.46
CA LEU A 111 28.65 1.36 -9.31
C LEU A 111 29.94 2.17 -9.16
N TYR A 112 30.48 2.27 -7.94
CA TYR A 112 31.79 2.90 -7.70
C TYR A 112 32.91 2.14 -8.40
N PHE A 113 32.93 0.81 -8.30
CA PHE A 113 33.92 -0.03 -8.97
C PHE A 113 33.77 0.02 -10.49
N MET A 114 32.54 -0.06 -11.02
CA MET A 114 32.25 0.10 -12.44
C MET A 114 32.70 1.48 -12.95
N ARG A 115 32.40 2.56 -12.22
CA ARG A 115 32.81 3.92 -12.62
C ARG A 115 34.33 4.12 -12.56
N LYS A 116 35.02 3.51 -11.60
CA LYS A 116 36.48 3.62 -11.45
C LYS A 116 37.26 2.67 -12.38
N PHE A 117 36.65 1.56 -12.78
CA PHE A 117 37.23 0.56 -13.68
C PHE A 117 37.02 0.94 -15.15
N TYR A 118 35.82 1.40 -15.53
CA TYR A 118 35.52 1.83 -16.91
C TYR A 118 36.27 3.12 -17.30
N LEU A 119 36.52 4.05 -16.38
CA LEU A 119 37.31 5.26 -16.67
C LEU A 119 38.82 5.00 -16.82
N LYS A 120 39.29 3.78 -16.57
CA LYS A 120 40.72 3.42 -16.61
C LYS A 120 41.08 2.50 -17.77
N ILE A 121 40.10 2.12 -18.61
CA ILE A 121 40.31 1.36 -19.84
C ILE A 121 40.40 2.36 -21.01
N PRO A 122 41.59 2.62 -21.58
CA PRO A 122 41.70 3.42 -22.80
C PRO A 122 41.01 2.68 -23.96
N GLY A 123 39.94 3.26 -24.52
CA GLY A 123 39.28 2.77 -25.74
C GLY A 123 37.77 2.50 -25.66
N PHE A 124 37.12 2.62 -24.49
CA PHE A 124 35.69 2.35 -24.37
C PHE A 124 34.86 3.65 -24.35
N LEU A 125 34.66 4.25 -25.52
CA LEU A 125 33.62 5.26 -25.73
C LEU A 125 32.26 4.57 -25.94
N PRO A 126 31.13 5.16 -25.50
CA PRO A 126 29.81 4.67 -25.88
C PRO A 126 29.58 4.97 -27.37
N LEU A 127 29.08 3.97 -28.10
CA LEU A 127 28.46 4.19 -29.40
C LEU A 127 27.28 5.16 -29.18
N LYS A 128 27.41 6.39 -29.70
CA LYS A 128 26.26 7.27 -29.93
C LYS A 128 25.35 6.56 -30.92
N ASN A 129 24.13 6.26 -30.49
CA ASN A 129 22.91 6.25 -31.30
C ASN A 129 21.79 6.78 -30.42
#